data_AF-A0A2E7P0F0-F1
#
_entry.id   AF-A0A2E7P0F0-F1
#
_cell.length_a   1.000
_cell.length_b   1.000
_cell.length_c   1.000
_cell.angle_alpha   90.00
_cell.angle_beta   90.00
_cell.angle_gamma   90.00
#
_symmetry.space_group_name_H-M   'P 1'
#
loop_
_entity.id
_entity.type
_entity.pdbx_description
1 polymer ?
#
loop_
_entity_poly.entity_id
_entity_poly.type
_entity_poly.pdbx_seq_one_letter_code
_entity_poly.pdbx_strand_id
1 'polypeptide(L)'
;MVVGEQIEDRRSEADKAKDAPLAKAEVDAAAREKCRDCPPLAGHEITKNFKEHKSWMDYQARVTGMRAGPLFLTEWKYEGREFDGFKATECLLMDAKAGYDQFFVAPNQFKYHFQREIMSDMVEKARKQHGVALPRPPVQLRWYFQEPLSYQYMAPLIAQISPTIQIIHLP
;
A
#
# COMPACT_ATOMS: atom_id res chain seq x y z
N MET A 1 11.51 -41.40 -7.27
CA MET A 1 11.22 -39.97 -7.07
C MET A 1 9.96 -39.64 -7.84
N VAL A 2 8.78 -39.73 -7.23
CA VAL A 2 7.48 -39.39 -7.90
C VAL A 2 6.54 -38.67 -6.92
N VAL A 3 6.77 -38.83 -5.62
CA VAL A 3 5.95 -38.22 -4.56
C VAL A 3 6.21 -36.71 -4.37
N GLY A 4 7.42 -36.22 -4.70
CA GLY A 4 7.78 -34.80 -4.54
C GLY A 4 7.05 -33.88 -5.53
N GLU A 5 6.99 -34.30 -6.80
CA GLU A 5 6.38 -33.54 -7.91
C GLU A 5 4.87 -33.35 -7.70
N GLN A 6 4.16 -34.40 -7.24
CA GLN A 6 2.73 -34.31 -6.93
C GLN A 6 2.40 -33.40 -5.72
N ILE A 7 3.34 -33.22 -4.79
CA ILE A 7 3.14 -32.32 -3.63
C ILE A 7 3.35 -30.87 -4.06
N GLU A 8 4.30 -30.61 -4.96
CA GLU A 8 4.56 -29.28 -5.53
C GLU A 8 3.41 -28.83 -6.43
N ASP A 9 2.87 -29.73 -7.26
CA ASP A 9 1.70 -29.44 -8.09
C ASP A 9 0.46 -29.12 -7.24
N ARG A 10 0.19 -29.91 -6.20
CA ARG A 10 -0.93 -29.64 -5.27
C ARG A 10 -0.75 -28.35 -4.48
N ARG A 11 0.48 -27.93 -4.18
CA ARG A 11 0.77 -26.62 -3.55
C ARG A 11 0.54 -25.48 -4.55
N SER A 12 1.01 -25.63 -5.78
CA SER A 12 0.80 -24.68 -6.88
C SER A 12 -0.68 -24.46 -7.18
N GLU A 13 -1.47 -25.53 -7.20
CA GLU A 13 -2.93 -25.47 -7.36
C GLU A 13 -3.61 -24.81 -6.16
N ALA A 14 -3.17 -25.12 -4.93
CA ALA A 14 -3.71 -24.50 -3.72
C ALA A 14 -3.39 -23.00 -3.63
N ASP A 15 -2.24 -22.56 -4.10
CA ASP A 15 -1.88 -21.14 -4.12
C ASP A 15 -2.63 -20.38 -5.23
N LYS A 16 -2.76 -20.97 -6.43
CA LYS A 16 -3.62 -20.43 -7.50
C LYS A 16 -5.09 -20.33 -7.06
N ALA A 17 -5.56 -21.27 -6.25
CA ALA A 17 -6.92 -21.25 -5.72
C ALA A 17 -7.14 -20.12 -4.69
N LYS A 18 -6.11 -19.72 -3.93
CA LYS A 18 -6.19 -18.56 -3.03
C LYS A 18 -6.22 -17.23 -3.78
N ASP A 19 -5.52 -17.15 -4.91
CA ASP A 19 -5.47 -15.94 -5.76
C ASP A 19 -6.68 -15.81 -6.71
N ALA A 20 -7.55 -16.83 -6.75
CA ALA A 20 -8.74 -16.81 -7.59
C ALA A 20 -9.70 -15.67 -7.16
N PRO A 21 -10.36 -14.98 -8.12
CA PRO A 21 -11.26 -13.86 -7.82
C PRO A 21 -12.40 -14.20 -6.86
N LEU A 22 -12.92 -15.43 -6.92
CA LEU A 22 -13.97 -15.91 -5.99
C LEU A 22 -13.42 -16.13 -4.57
N ALA A 23 -12.25 -16.74 -4.44
CA ALA A 23 -11.62 -16.96 -3.13
C ALA A 23 -11.27 -15.63 -2.46
N LYS A 24 -10.78 -14.66 -3.24
CA LYS A 24 -10.53 -13.30 -2.73
C LYS A 24 -11.83 -12.61 -2.28
N ALA A 25 -12.91 -12.74 -3.05
CA ALA A 25 -14.22 -12.18 -2.70
C ALA A 25 -14.84 -12.82 -1.43
N GLU A 26 -14.68 -14.13 -1.24
CA GLU A 26 -15.14 -14.84 -0.04
C GLU A 26 -14.30 -14.47 1.20
N VAL A 27 -12.98 -14.33 1.05
CA VAL A 27 -12.09 -13.83 2.10
C VAL A 27 -12.45 -12.39 2.47
N ASP A 28 -12.75 -11.54 1.48
CA ASP A 28 -13.20 -10.17 1.70
C ASP A 28 -14.57 -10.11 2.39
N ALA A 29 -15.48 -11.03 2.08
CA ALA A 29 -16.78 -11.15 2.74
C ALA A 29 -16.63 -11.61 4.21
N ALA A 30 -15.82 -12.63 4.48
CA ALA A 30 -15.54 -13.11 5.83
C ALA A 30 -14.74 -12.07 6.65
N ALA A 31 -13.90 -11.27 6.00
CA ALA A 31 -13.19 -10.13 6.61
C ALA A 31 -14.15 -9.05 7.09
N ARG A 32 -15.15 -8.70 6.27
CA ARG A 32 -16.23 -7.75 6.61
C ARG A 32 -17.03 -8.23 7.82
N GLU A 33 -17.19 -9.53 8.00
CA GLU A 33 -17.91 -10.11 9.14
C GLU A 33 -17.12 -10.05 10.46
N LYS A 34 -15.77 -10.15 10.40
CA LYS A 34 -14.87 -10.01 11.56
C LYS A 34 -14.61 -8.56 11.98
N CYS A 35 -14.64 -7.60 11.06
CA CYS A 35 -14.50 -6.17 11.34
C CYS A 35 -15.87 -5.50 11.39
N ARG A 36 -16.63 -5.73 12.47
CA ARG A 36 -17.96 -5.11 12.65
C ARG A 36 -17.92 -3.57 12.68
N ASP A 37 -16.77 -2.96 12.95
CA ASP A 37 -16.57 -1.52 12.98
C ASP A 37 -15.36 -1.07 12.15
N CYS A 38 -15.26 -1.36 10.85
CA CYS A 38 -14.18 -0.80 10.02
C CYS A 38 -14.69 0.31 9.08
N PRO A 39 -14.60 1.61 9.46
CA PRO A 39 -15.11 2.71 8.64
C PRO A 39 -14.59 2.73 7.19
N PRO A 40 -13.30 2.45 6.91
CA PRO A 40 -12.77 2.38 5.55
C PRO A 40 -13.46 1.39 4.61
N LEU A 41 -14.26 0.44 5.10
CA LEU A 41 -15.09 -0.44 4.26
C LEU A 41 -16.12 0.34 3.43
N ALA A 42 -16.51 1.54 3.86
CA ALA A 42 -17.40 2.43 3.09
C ALA A 42 -16.72 3.05 1.86
N GLY A 43 -15.40 2.86 1.71
CA GLY A 43 -14.67 3.21 0.51
C GLY A 43 -15.00 2.31 -0.67
N HIS A 44 -14.30 2.52 -1.78
CA HIS A 44 -14.42 1.71 -2.97
C HIS A 44 -13.09 1.62 -3.69
N GLU A 45 -12.94 0.54 -4.46
CA GLU A 45 -11.78 0.37 -5.32
C GLU A 45 -11.87 1.29 -6.54
N ILE A 46 -10.75 1.89 -6.92
CA ILE A 46 -10.59 2.71 -8.12
C ILE A 46 -9.49 2.12 -9.00
N THR A 47 -9.59 2.29 -10.31
CA THR A 47 -8.56 1.85 -11.26
C THR A 47 -7.74 3.03 -11.76
N LYS A 48 -6.42 2.92 -11.68
CA LYS A 48 -5.46 3.84 -12.27
C LYS A 48 -4.87 3.20 -13.53
N ASN A 49 -5.01 3.87 -14.66
CA ASN A 49 -4.46 3.43 -15.94
C ASN A 49 -3.22 4.26 -16.28
N PHE A 50 -2.20 3.59 -16.81
CA PHE A 50 -0.91 4.17 -17.13
C PHE A 50 -0.57 3.96 -18.61
N LYS A 51 0.22 4.88 -19.17
CA LYS A 51 0.70 4.78 -20.56
C LYS A 51 1.87 3.81 -20.70
N GLU A 52 2.63 3.64 -19.62
CA GLU A 52 3.82 2.82 -19.57
C GLU A 52 3.90 2.13 -18.21
N HIS A 53 4.47 0.93 -18.21
CA HIS A 53 4.73 0.20 -16.99
C HIS A 53 5.95 0.80 -16.27
N LYS A 54 5.87 0.95 -14.95
CA LYS A 54 6.96 1.45 -14.12
C LYS A 54 7.22 0.48 -12.96
N SER A 55 8.47 0.35 -12.54
CA SER A 55 8.88 -0.56 -11.46
C SER A 55 8.17 -0.32 -10.13
N TRP A 56 7.79 0.94 -9.83
CA TRP A 56 7.02 1.24 -8.62
C TRP A 56 5.62 0.60 -8.63
N MET A 57 5.09 0.24 -9.80
CA MET A 57 3.79 -0.44 -9.91
C MET A 57 3.88 -1.87 -9.37
N ASP A 58 4.94 -2.59 -9.71
CA ASP A 58 5.20 -3.93 -9.18
C ASP A 58 5.38 -3.89 -7.66
N TYR A 59 6.09 -2.87 -7.17
CA TYR A 59 6.26 -2.64 -5.75
C TYR A 59 4.91 -2.42 -5.05
N GLN A 60 4.08 -1.50 -5.55
CA GLN A 60 2.78 -1.20 -4.99
C GLN A 60 1.89 -2.45 -4.98
N ALA A 61 1.82 -3.19 -6.08
CA ALA A 61 1.04 -4.43 -6.18
C ALA A 61 1.51 -5.47 -5.15
N ARG A 62 2.82 -5.68 -5.01
CA ARG A 62 3.42 -6.63 -4.06
C ARG A 62 3.10 -6.27 -2.61
N VAL A 63 3.24 -5.00 -2.25
CA VAL A 63 3.06 -4.54 -0.86
C VAL A 63 1.59 -4.54 -0.46
N THR A 64 0.72 -4.11 -1.38
CA THR A 64 -0.70 -3.87 -1.06
C THR A 64 -1.59 -5.08 -1.35
N GLY A 65 -1.18 -5.97 -2.25
CA GLY A 65 -2.01 -7.06 -2.75
C GLY A 65 -3.24 -6.59 -3.54
N MET A 66 -3.29 -5.32 -3.95
CA MET A 66 -4.34 -4.79 -4.82
C MET A 66 -4.24 -5.40 -6.23
N ARG A 67 -5.31 -5.31 -7.02
CA ARG A 67 -5.31 -5.85 -8.37
C ARG A 67 -4.40 -5.02 -9.25
N ALA A 68 -3.61 -5.69 -10.07
CA ALA A 68 -2.65 -5.05 -10.96
C ALA A 68 -2.62 -5.79 -12.30
N GLY A 69 -2.25 -5.04 -13.34
CA GLY A 69 -1.89 -5.59 -14.64
C GLY A 69 -0.76 -4.76 -15.25
N PRO A 70 -0.36 -5.06 -16.50
CA PRO A 70 0.80 -4.43 -17.12
C PRO A 70 0.74 -2.90 -17.14
N LEU A 71 -0.45 -2.34 -17.32
CA LEU A 71 -0.67 -0.89 -17.47
C LEU A 71 -1.76 -0.35 -16.54
N PHE A 72 -2.11 -1.09 -15.49
CA PHE A 72 -3.07 -0.60 -14.50
C PHE A 72 -2.77 -1.10 -13.09
N LEU A 73 -3.18 -0.30 -12.12
CA LEU A 73 -3.26 -0.68 -10.70
C LEU A 73 -4.66 -0.37 -10.20
N THR A 74 -5.04 -1.02 -9.12
CA THR A 74 -6.18 -0.61 -8.34
C THR A 74 -5.77 -0.07 -6.99
N GLU A 75 -6.51 0.92 -6.53
CA GLU A 75 -6.28 1.66 -5.29
C GLU A 75 -7.60 1.74 -4.52
N TRP A 76 -7.52 2.12 -3.25
CA TRP A 76 -8.71 2.29 -2.41
C TRP A 76 -9.02 3.76 -2.21
N LYS A 77 -10.26 4.16 -2.49
CA LYS A 77 -10.75 5.50 -2.24
C LYS A 77 -11.72 5.51 -1.07
N TYR A 78 -11.40 6.29 -0.04
CA TYR A 78 -12.21 6.44 1.17
C TYR A 78 -12.24 7.90 1.60
N GLU A 79 -13.43 8.44 1.89
CA GLU A 79 -13.63 9.83 2.33
C GLU A 79 -12.91 10.86 1.42
N GLY A 80 -12.96 10.64 0.11
CA GLY A 80 -12.33 11.51 -0.88
C GLY A 80 -10.80 11.43 -0.95
N ARG A 81 -10.17 10.52 -0.20
CA ARG A 81 -8.72 10.26 -0.25
C ARG A 81 -8.42 8.92 -0.88
N GLU A 82 -7.29 8.88 -1.59
CA GLU A 82 -6.79 7.69 -2.28
C GLU A 82 -5.65 7.09 -1.47
N PHE A 83 -5.68 5.77 -1.37
CA PHE A 83 -4.71 4.93 -0.68
C PHE A 83 -4.25 3.86 -1.66
N ASP A 84 -2.94 3.63 -1.70
CA ASP A 84 -2.35 2.70 -2.65
C ASP A 84 -2.87 1.27 -2.42
N GLY A 85 -3.37 0.95 -1.22
CA GLY A 85 -4.23 -0.21 -0.98
C GLY A 85 -5.04 -0.20 0.32
N PHE A 86 -5.89 -1.22 0.47
CA PHE A 86 -6.71 -1.44 1.66
C PHE A 86 -6.86 -2.93 1.97
N LYS A 87 -6.70 -3.30 3.25
CA LYS A 87 -6.88 -4.67 3.74
C LYS A 87 -7.99 -4.74 4.77
N ALA A 88 -9.16 -5.20 4.33
CA ALA A 88 -10.39 -5.26 5.12
C ALA A 88 -10.24 -6.08 6.41
N THR A 89 -9.52 -7.20 6.39
CA THR A 89 -9.34 -8.08 7.57
C THR A 89 -8.65 -7.39 8.74
N GLU A 90 -7.86 -6.36 8.48
CA GLU A 90 -7.06 -5.64 9.47
C GLU A 90 -7.54 -4.19 9.69
N CYS A 91 -8.60 -3.79 8.98
CA CYS A 91 -9.00 -2.39 8.84
C CYS A 91 -7.83 -1.45 8.48
N LEU A 92 -6.98 -1.89 7.55
CA LEU A 92 -5.69 -1.27 7.27
C LEU A 92 -5.71 -0.53 5.94
N LEU A 93 -5.54 0.79 6.00
CA LEU A 93 -5.24 1.66 4.86
C LEU A 93 -3.72 1.73 4.64
N MET A 94 -3.30 1.62 3.38
CA MET A 94 -1.89 1.47 3.01
C MET A 94 -1.48 2.49 1.96
N ASP A 95 -0.25 2.96 2.06
CA ASP A 95 0.42 3.79 1.07
C ASP A 95 1.82 3.17 0.81
N ALA A 96 2.22 3.00 -0.46
CA ALA A 96 3.41 2.29 -0.88
C ALA A 96 4.27 3.16 -1.80
N LYS A 97 5.48 3.51 -1.36
CA LYS A 97 6.35 4.47 -2.03
C LYS A 97 7.65 3.84 -2.52
N ALA A 98 7.92 4.06 -3.80
CA ALA A 98 9.06 3.51 -4.54
C ALA A 98 9.50 4.49 -5.64
N GLY A 99 10.78 4.44 -5.99
CA GLY A 99 11.41 5.30 -6.98
C GLY A 99 11.67 6.72 -6.47
N TYR A 100 11.76 6.96 -5.17
CA TYR A 100 12.00 8.29 -4.60
C TYR A 100 13.47 8.55 -4.26
N ASP A 101 14.31 7.52 -4.16
CA ASP A 101 15.73 7.71 -3.88
C ASP A 101 16.45 8.43 -5.03
N GLN A 102 15.90 8.39 -6.25
CA GLN A 102 16.39 9.14 -7.42
C GLN A 102 16.44 10.67 -7.20
N PHE A 103 15.70 11.19 -6.21
CA PHE A 103 15.68 12.62 -5.88
C PHE A 103 16.81 13.05 -4.94
N PHE A 104 17.49 12.11 -4.31
CA PHE A 104 18.56 12.37 -3.35
C PHE A 104 19.93 12.28 -4.02
N VAL A 105 20.80 13.25 -3.72
CA VAL A 105 22.23 13.18 -4.10
C VAL A 105 23.10 12.65 -2.96
N ALA A 106 22.59 12.74 -1.73
CA ALA A 106 23.12 12.15 -0.51
C ALA A 106 21.99 12.10 0.54
N PRO A 107 22.17 11.45 1.70
CA PRO A 107 21.15 11.46 2.76
C PRO A 107 20.71 12.88 3.13
N ASN A 108 19.40 13.13 3.12
CA ASN A 108 18.77 14.43 3.37
C ASN A 108 19.19 15.58 2.43
N GLN A 109 19.86 15.28 1.31
CA GLN A 109 20.34 16.27 0.34
C GLN A 109 19.68 16.09 -1.02
N PHE A 110 19.10 17.19 -1.52
CA PHE A 110 18.48 17.29 -2.83
C PHE A 110 19.34 18.15 -3.75
N LYS A 111 19.31 17.86 -5.06
CA LYS A 111 20.02 18.68 -6.06
C LYS A 111 19.27 19.98 -6.35
N TYR A 112 17.94 19.92 -6.37
CA TYR A 112 17.08 21.03 -6.78
C TYR A 112 15.93 21.24 -5.80
N HIS A 113 15.46 22.49 -5.69
CA HIS A 113 14.37 22.87 -4.78
C HIS A 113 13.06 22.10 -5.04
N PHE A 114 12.67 21.90 -6.31
CA PHE A 114 11.44 21.18 -6.65
C PHE A 114 11.41 19.74 -6.12
N GLN A 115 12.57 19.10 -5.95
CA GLN A 115 12.65 17.73 -5.39
C GLN A 115 12.25 17.71 -3.91
N ARG A 116 12.53 18.79 -3.18
CA ARG A 116 12.07 18.98 -1.79
C ARG A 116 10.56 19.26 -1.74
N GLU A 117 10.02 19.96 -2.73
CA GLU A 117 8.58 20.22 -2.84
C GLU A 117 7.82 18.90 -3.02
N ILE A 118 8.31 17.98 -3.86
CA ILE A 118 7.75 16.63 -4.01
C ILE A 118 7.64 15.90 -2.66
N MET A 119 8.67 15.98 -1.81
CA MET A 119 8.61 15.37 -0.47
C MET A 119 7.64 16.09 0.46
N SER A 120 7.54 17.41 0.33
CA SER A 120 6.63 18.24 1.13
C SER A 120 5.16 17.93 0.79
N ASP A 121 4.87 17.72 -0.49
CA ASP A 121 3.55 17.27 -0.96
C ASP A 121 3.20 15.88 -0.43
N MET A 122 4.19 14.98 -0.32
CA MET A 122 4.00 13.67 0.28
C MET A 122 3.64 13.75 1.77
N VAL A 123 4.29 14.64 2.54
CA VAL A 123 3.94 14.91 3.94
C VAL A 123 2.51 15.44 4.05
N GLU A 124 2.12 16.33 3.15
CA GLU A 124 0.75 16.87 3.13
C GLU A 124 -0.29 15.80 2.75
N LYS A 125 0.05 14.88 1.84
CA LYS A 125 -0.79 13.68 1.56
C LYS A 125 -0.97 12.85 2.83
N ALA A 126 0.11 12.58 3.57
CA ALA A 126 0.06 11.83 4.83
C ALA A 126 -0.82 12.51 5.88
N ARG A 127 -0.76 13.85 5.99
CA ARG A 127 -1.62 14.62 6.92
C ARG A 127 -3.09 14.49 6.57
N LYS A 128 -3.44 14.62 5.28
CA LYS A 128 -4.81 14.49 4.79
C LYS A 128 -5.37 13.08 4.96
N GLN A 129 -4.57 12.06 4.63
CA GLN A 129 -4.94 10.66 4.85
C GLN A 129 -5.11 10.34 6.33
N HIS A 130 -4.24 10.88 7.19
CA HIS A 130 -4.38 10.74 8.64
C HIS A 130 -5.73 11.26 9.14
N GLY A 131 -6.16 12.44 8.69
CA GLY A 131 -7.42 13.05 9.12
C GLY A 131 -8.65 12.18 8.82
N VAL A 132 -8.71 11.57 7.63
CA VAL A 132 -9.84 10.70 7.27
C VAL A 132 -9.74 9.30 7.84
N ALA A 133 -8.54 8.86 8.23
CA ALA A 133 -8.33 7.55 8.85
C ALA A 133 -8.74 7.52 10.33
N LEU A 134 -9.24 8.62 10.91
CA LEU A 134 -9.76 8.66 12.29
C LEU A 134 -11.21 8.13 12.36
N PRO A 135 -11.60 7.49 13.48
CA PRO A 135 -10.80 7.19 14.67
C PRO A 135 -9.86 5.99 14.50
N ARG A 136 -8.74 6.01 15.23
CA ARG A 136 -7.71 4.94 15.25
C ARG A 136 -7.41 4.57 16.71
N PRO A 137 -7.77 3.38 17.22
CA PRO A 137 -8.39 2.21 16.55
C PRO A 137 -9.87 2.41 16.18
N PRO A 138 -10.47 1.53 15.35
CA PRO A 138 -9.88 0.30 14.78
C PRO A 138 -9.12 0.51 13.46
N VAL A 139 -9.20 1.70 12.85
CA VAL A 139 -8.51 1.98 11.60
C VAL A 139 -6.99 2.01 11.80
N GLN A 140 -6.28 1.33 10.92
CA GLN A 140 -4.83 1.38 10.82
C GLN A 140 -4.43 2.15 9.55
N LEU A 141 -3.34 2.91 9.65
CA LEU A 141 -2.72 3.60 8.52
C LEU A 141 -1.24 3.28 8.51
N ARG A 142 -0.76 2.74 7.40
CA ARG A 142 0.63 2.32 7.25
C ARG A 142 1.23 2.81 5.94
N TRP A 143 2.45 3.34 6.04
CA TRP A 143 3.25 3.82 4.92
C TRP A 143 4.45 2.91 4.75
N TYR A 144 4.61 2.36 3.54
CA TYR A 144 5.71 1.50 3.17
C TYR A 144 6.64 2.23 2.22
N PHE A 145 7.95 2.09 2.44
CA PHE A 145 8.98 2.66 1.59
C PHE A 145 9.90 1.56 1.08
N GLN A 146 10.10 1.52 -0.24
CA GLN A 146 11.00 0.56 -0.88
C GLN A 146 12.46 0.88 -0.59
N GLU A 147 12.80 2.17 -0.63
CA GLU A 147 14.18 2.61 -0.67
C GLU A 147 14.59 3.31 0.64
N PRO A 148 15.87 3.17 1.05
CA PRO A 148 16.31 3.59 2.37
C PRO A 148 16.43 5.11 2.54
N LEU A 149 16.82 5.90 1.51
CA LEU A 149 17.03 7.34 1.69
C LEU A 149 15.69 8.07 1.86
N SER A 150 14.71 7.73 1.02
CA SER A 150 13.34 8.24 1.13
C SER A 150 12.68 7.82 2.43
N TYR A 151 12.85 6.56 2.88
CA TYR A 151 12.40 6.13 4.21
C TYR A 151 13.02 6.96 5.33
N GLN A 152 14.35 7.09 5.35
CA GLN A 152 15.07 7.84 6.40
C GLN A 152 14.65 9.31 6.44
N TYR A 153 14.38 9.90 5.28
CA TYR A 153 13.90 11.28 5.17
C TYR A 153 12.45 11.44 5.64
N MET A 154 11.55 10.55 5.19
CA MET A 154 10.10 10.70 5.37
C MET A 154 9.59 10.19 6.72
N ALA A 155 10.17 9.12 7.27
CA ALA A 155 9.72 8.53 8.53
C ALA A 155 9.61 9.52 9.69
N PRO A 156 10.62 10.35 10.02
CA PRO A 156 10.50 11.32 11.11
C PRO A 156 9.48 12.42 10.81
N LEU A 157 9.28 12.80 9.54
CA LEU A 157 8.30 13.82 9.15
C LEU A 157 6.85 13.30 9.27
N ILE A 158 6.60 12.06 8.86
CA ILE A 158 5.29 11.43 8.98
C ILE A 158 4.97 11.13 10.45
N ALA A 159 5.95 10.71 11.25
CA ALA A 159 5.77 10.46 12.68
C ALA A 159 5.33 11.71 13.46
N GLN A 160 5.74 12.91 13.03
CA GLN A 160 5.30 14.18 13.61
C GLN A 160 3.81 14.47 13.37
N ILE A 161 3.18 13.87 12.34
CA ILE A 161 1.75 14.02 12.07
C ILE A 161 0.95 13.28 13.13
N SER A 162 1.31 12.02 13.39
CA SER A 162 0.73 11.23 14.47
C SER A 162 1.62 10.02 14.78
N PRO A 163 1.93 9.74 16.05
CA PRO A 163 2.74 8.57 16.44
C PRO A 163 2.03 7.24 16.16
N THR A 164 0.74 7.27 15.84
CA THR A 164 -0.03 6.06 15.51
C THR A 164 0.17 5.61 14.06
N ILE A 165 0.68 6.46 13.16
CA ILE A 165 0.98 6.07 11.78
C ILE A 165 2.17 5.11 11.78
N GLN A 166 1.99 3.94 11.19
CA GLN A 166 3.05 2.95 11.09
C GLN A 166 3.87 3.24 9.83
N ILE A 167 5.18 3.50 9.97
CA ILE A 167 6.08 3.70 8.82
C ILE A 167 7.06 2.55 8.77
N ILE A 168 7.15 1.85 7.63
CA ILE A 168 7.93 0.63 7.47
C ILE A 168 8.81 0.74 6.23
N HIS A 169 10.10 0.46 6.40
CA HIS A 169 10.99 0.19 5.27
C HIS A 169 10.82 -1.27 4.84
N LEU A 170 10.36 -1.49 3.61
CA LEU A 170 10.09 -2.80 3.03
C LEU A 170 10.62 -2.81 1.58
N PRO A 171 11.84 -3.28 1.33
CA PRO A 171 12.47 -3.28 0.00
C PRO A 171 11.85 -4.29 -0.98
#